data_AF-A0A5K0Z2A0-F1
#
_entry.id   AF-A0A5K0Z2A0-F1
#
_cell.length_a   1.000
_cell.length_b   1.000
_cell.length_c   1.000
_cell.angle_alpha   90.00
_cell.angle_beta   90.00
_cell.angle_gamma   90.00
#
_symmetry.space_group_name_H-M   'P 1'
#
loop_
_entity.id
_entity.type
_entity.pdbx_description
1 polymer ?
#
loop_
_entity_poly.entity_id
_entity_poly.type
_entity_poly.pdbx_seq_one_letter_code
_entity_poly.pdbx_strand_id
1 'polypeptide(L)' 'MLATVMNAIFLQATMESIGIPTRVQTAFRMSEVAEPYIRRRAIRHLEKGRVVIFAAGTGNPFFTTDTAAALRCAE' A
#
# COMPACT_ATOMS: atom_id res chain seq x y z
N MET A 1 5.11 9.40 7.61
CA MET A 1 4.73 8.66 6.38
C MET A 1 5.77 7.59 5.99
N LEU A 2 7.07 7.88 5.94
CA LEU A 2 8.11 6.87 5.59
C LEU A 2 8.12 5.63 6.51
N ALA A 3 7.85 5.78 7.81
CA ALA A 3 7.73 4.63 8.72
C ALA A 3 6.68 3.60 8.26
N THR A 4 5.54 4.05 7.73
CA THR A 4 4.52 3.13 7.20
C THR A 4 4.99 2.42 5.92
N VAL A 5 5.89 3.04 5.14
CA VAL A 5 6.50 2.41 3.97
C VAL A 5 7.47 1.32 4.40
N MET A 6 8.33 1.61 5.38
CA MET A 6 9.25 0.62 5.96
C MET A 6 8.48 -0.60 6.50
N ASN A 7 7.43 -0.36 7.29
CA ASN A 7 6.57 -1.44 7.80
C ASN A 7 5.90 -2.23 6.68
N ALA A 8 5.44 -1.56 5.62
CA ALA A 8 4.77 -2.22 4.49
C ALA A 8 5.71 -3.12 3.69
N ILE A 9 6.96 -2.71 3.46
CA ILE A 9 7.98 -3.54 2.78
C ILE A 9 8.28 -4.78 3.62
N PHE A 10 8.48 -4.60 4.93
CA PHE A 10 8.73 -5.71 5.84
C PHE A 10 7.54 -6.69 5.87
N LEU A 11 6.31 -6.17 5.95
CA LEU A 11 5.09 -6.98 5.92
C LEU A 11 4.95 -7.72 4.58
N GLN A 12 5.20 -7.06 3.44
CA GLN A 12 5.19 -7.71 2.14
C GLN A 12 6.19 -8.87 2.10
N ALA A 13 7.45 -8.65 2.50
CA ALA A 13 8.47 -9.70 2.50
C ALA A 13 8.07 -10.89 3.39
N THR A 14 7.48 -10.60 4.56
CA THR A 14 6.99 -11.62 5.49
C THR A 14 5.80 -12.41 4.92
N MET A 15 4.89 -11.75 4.21
CA MET A 15 3.73 -12.41 3.58
C MET A 15 4.15 -13.24 2.37
N GLU A 16 5.07 -12.72 1.55
CA GLU A 16 5.60 -13.43 0.39
C GLU A 16 6.43 -14.66 0.81
N SER A 17 7.15 -14.61 1.94
CA SER A 17 7.90 -15.77 2.45
C SER A 17 7.01 -16.94 2.89
N ILE A 18 5.75 -16.67 3.24
CA ILE A 18 4.73 -17.70 3.56
C ILE A 18 3.77 -17.97 2.39
N GLY A 19 4.12 -17.54 1.17
CA GLY A 19 3.39 -17.85 -0.05
C GLY A 19 2.14 -17.00 -0.31
N ILE A 20 1.98 -15.85 0.38
CA ILE A 20 0.86 -14.93 0.17
C ILE A 20 1.29 -13.82 -0.82
N PRO A 21 0.75 -13.80 -2.06
CA PRO A 21 1.11 -12.77 -3.04
C PRO A 21 0.67 -11.38 -2.57
N THR A 22 1.62 -10.48 -2.38
CA THR A 22 1.38 -9.19 -1.72
C THR A 22 1.97 -8.03 -2.52
N ARG A 23 1.31 -6.87 -2.54
CA ARG A 23 1.79 -5.67 -3.26
C ARG A 23 1.67 -4.43 -2.41
N VAL A 24 2.76 -3.67 -2.32
CA VAL A 24 2.78 -2.38 -1.63
C VAL A 24 2.51 -1.25 -2.63
N GLN A 25 1.56 -0.39 -2.27
CA GLN A 25 1.26 0.84 -2.99
C GLN A 25 1.41 2.06 -2.09
N THR A 26 2.10 3.09 -2.58
CA THR A 26 2.43 4.29 -1.81
C THR A 26 1.80 5.55 -2.38
N ALA A 27 1.42 6.50 -1.52
CA ALA A 27 0.94 7.81 -1.94
C ALA A 27 2.02 8.64 -2.69
N PHE A 28 3.29 8.43 -2.37
CA PHE A 28 4.43 9.01 -3.08
C PHE A 28 5.02 8.04 -4.09
N ARG A 29 5.59 8.53 -5.19
CA ARG A 29 6.32 7.68 -6.14
C ARG A 29 7.67 7.27 -5.53
N MET A 30 7.90 5.97 -5.37
CA MET A 30 9.14 5.39 -4.85
C MET A 30 9.57 4.23 -5.76
N SER A 31 10.02 4.54 -6.97
CA SER A 31 10.13 3.59 -8.09
C SER A 31 10.93 2.31 -7.79
N GLU A 32 11.95 2.39 -6.93
CA GLU A 32 12.80 1.24 -6.59
C GLU A 32 12.19 0.33 -5.51
N VAL A 33 11.15 0.81 -4.81
CA VAL A 33 10.74 0.22 -3.52
C VAL A 33 9.24 -0.14 -3.49
N ALA A 34 8.38 0.67 -4.10
CA ALA A 34 6.93 0.45 -4.08
C ALA A 34 6.24 1.00 -5.33
N GLU A 35 5.10 0.40 -5.68
CA GLU A 35 4.25 0.93 -6.74
C GLU A 35 3.60 2.24 -6.28
N PRO A 36 3.49 3.29 -7.13
CA PRO A 36 2.63 4.41 -6.81
C PRO A 36 1.17 3.94 -6.73
N TYR A 37 0.40 4.48 -5.79
CA TYR A 37 -1.03 4.19 -5.69
C TYR A 37 -1.76 4.59 -6.97
N ILE A 38 -2.41 3.60 -7.58
CA ILE A 38 -3.31 3.78 -8.72
C ILE A 38 -4.51 2.89 -8.46
N ARG A 39 -5.68 3.49 -8.19
CA ARG A 39 -6.92 2.77 -7.86
C ARG A 39 -7.20 1.56 -8.75
N ARG A 40 -7.17 1.76 -10.08
CA ARG A 40 -7.41 0.69 -11.07
C ARG A 40 -6.41 -0.47 -10.95
N ARG A 41 -5.17 -0.18 -10.54
CA ARG A 41 -4.14 -1.21 -10.31
C ARG A 41 -4.37 -1.95 -8.99
N ALA A 42 -4.75 -1.23 -7.93
CA ALA A 42 -5.14 -1.85 -6.66
C ALA A 42 -6.27 -2.85 -6.86
N ILE A 43 -7.36 -2.43 -7.53
CA ILE A 43 -8.50 -3.30 -7.87
C ILE A 43 -8.03 -4.53 -8.65
N ARG A 44 -7.19 -4.36 -9.68
CA ARG A 44 -6.66 -5.49 -10.46
C ARG A 44 -5.81 -6.47 -9.63
N HIS A 45 -5.10 -5.99 -8.61
CA HIS A 45 -4.37 -6.87 -7.69
C HIS A 45 -5.34 -7.65 -6.80
N LEU A 46 -6.39 -7.00 -6.30
CA LEU A 46 -7.46 -7.63 -5.52
C LEU A 46 -8.22 -8.69 -6.34
N GLU A 47 -8.59 -8.39 -7.59
CA GLU A 47 -9.22 -9.34 -8.53
C GLU A 47 -8.37 -10.61 -8.77
N LYS A 48 -7.05 -10.49 -8.65
CA LYS A 48 -6.09 -11.60 -8.77
C LYS A 48 -5.84 -12.33 -7.45
N GLY A 49 -6.58 -12.01 -6.40
CA GLY A 49 -6.43 -12.60 -5.07
C GLY A 49 -5.15 -12.18 -4.33
N ARG A 50 -4.56 -11.04 -4.67
CA ARG A 50 -3.36 -10.52 -4.00
C ARG A 50 -3.74 -9.60 -2.85
N VAL A 51 -2.93 -9.63 -1.79
CA VAL A 51 -3.04 -8.63 -0.72
C VAL A 51 -2.44 -7.32 -1.20
N VAL A 52 -3.15 -6.21 -0.97
CA VAL A 52 -2.68 -4.86 -1.29
C VAL A 52 -2.45 -4.10 0.01
N ILE A 53 -1.22 -3.67 0.25
CA ILE A 53 -0.83 -2.86 1.41
C ILE A 53 -0.70 -1.41 0.95
N PHE A 54 -1.50 -0.52 1.54
CA PHE A 54 -1.38 0.92 1.30
C PHE A 54 -0.45 1.55 2.34
N ALA A 55 0.54 2.28 1.86
CA ALA A 55 1.53 2.96 2.69
C ALA A 55 1.65 4.44 2.33
N ALA A 56 2.33 5.19 3.19
CA ALA A 56 2.45 6.65 3.14
C ALA A 56 1.12 7.42 3.35
N GLY A 57 0.09 6.77 3.88
CA GLY A 57 -1.20 7.41 4.20
C GLY A 57 -1.84 8.07 2.97
N THR A 58 -2.32 9.30 3.14
CA THR A 58 -2.84 10.12 2.04
C THR A 58 -1.74 10.81 1.21
N GLY A 59 -0.49 10.77 1.68
CA GLY A 59 0.62 11.56 1.10
C GLY A 59 0.65 13.01 1.58
N ASN A 60 -0.27 13.44 2.45
CA ASN A 60 -0.39 14.82 2.90
C ASN A 60 -0.13 14.95 4.40
N PRO A 61 0.55 16.02 4.87
CA PRO A 61 0.69 16.31 6.29
C PRO A 61 -0.66 16.61 6.93
N PHE A 62 -0.75 16.48 8.26
CA PHE A 62 -1.97 16.72 9.07
C PHE A 62 -3.12 15.72 8.90
N PHE A 63 -2.93 14.66 8.12
CA PHE A 63 -3.88 13.54 8.01
C PHE A 63 -3.46 12.36 8.87
N THR A 64 -4.44 11.61 9.38
CA THR A 64 -4.20 10.37 10.13
C THR A 64 -4.21 9.15 9.21
N THR A 65 -3.71 8.03 9.72
CA THR A 65 -3.82 6.74 9.04
C THR A 65 -5.29 6.34 8.83
N ASP A 66 -6.18 6.68 9.75
CA ASP A 66 -7.61 6.39 9.63
C ASP A 66 -8.26 7.15 8.48
N THR A 67 -7.87 8.42 8.26
CA THR A 67 -8.34 9.17 7.09
C THR A 67 -7.87 8.53 5.79
N ALA A 68 -6.63 8.04 5.75
CA ALA A 68 -6.13 7.31 4.58
C ALA A 68 -6.89 5.99 4.36
N ALA A 69 -7.19 5.25 5.43
CA ALA A 69 -7.95 4.01 5.34
C ALA A 69 -9.38 4.25 4.82
N ALA A 70 -10.08 5.27 5.36
CA ALA A 70 -11.40 5.67 4.88
C ALA A 70 -11.37 6.10 3.41
N LEU A 71 -10.38 6.89 3.00
CA LEU A 71 -10.20 7.31 1.62
C LEU A 71 -10.01 6.10 0.69
N ARG A 72 -9.08 5.19 1.02
CA ARG A 72 -8.80 4.01 0.18
C ARG A 72 -9.97 3.02 0.11
N CYS A 73 -10.83 3.00 1.12
CA CYS A 73 -12.05 2.20 1.11
C CYS A 73 -13.15 2.82 0.25
N ALA A 74 -13.27 4.16 0.28
CA ALA A 74 -14.30 4.90 -0.47
C ALA A 74 -13.96 5.04 -1.96
N GLU A 75 -12.67 5.07 -2.29
CA GLU A 75 -12.16 5.06 -3.67
C GLU A 75 -12.37 3.69 -4.32
#